data_AF-A0A9D5URX0-F1
#
_entry.id   AF-A0A9D5URX0-F1
#
_cell.length_a   1.000
_cell.length_b   1.000
_cell.length_c   1.000
_cell.angle_alpha   90.00
_cell.angle_beta   90.00
_cell.angle_gamma   90.00
#
_symmetry.space_group_name_H-M   'P 1'
#
loop_
_entity.id
_entity.type
_entity.pdbx_description
1 polymer ?
#
loop_
_entity_poly.entity_id
_entity_poly.type
_entity_poly.pdbx_seq_one_letter_code
_entity_poly.pdbx_strand_id
1 'polypeptide(L)'
;MNETWENEEKDVTALLATQWEADSHLLWQPERKLWIAVLTTAINDALFGEDPLTRQTARRWFLHGGRSFDFVCELANFEPEFVRNKILQAINNDALFHASLPARRHRGRPAKLKTANTISA
;
A
#
# COMPACT_ATOMS: atom_id res chain seq x y z
N MET A 1 -0.37 -58.29 -10.90
CA MET A 1 -0.79 -57.64 -9.63
C MET A 1 -0.31 -56.19 -9.61
N ASN A 2 -0.63 -55.41 -10.67
CA ASN A 2 -0.11 -54.03 -10.83
C ASN A 2 -1.24 -53.01 -11.07
N GLU A 3 -2.50 -53.45 -11.22
CA GLU A 3 -3.61 -52.57 -11.62
C GLU A 3 -4.26 -51.81 -10.44
N THR A 4 -4.01 -52.23 -9.20
CA THR A 4 -4.61 -51.58 -8.02
C THR A 4 -3.89 -50.29 -7.64
N TRP A 5 -2.57 -50.24 -7.79
CA TRP A 5 -1.74 -49.09 -7.39
C TRP A 5 -1.88 -47.89 -8.35
N GLU A 6 -1.99 -48.14 -9.65
CA GLU A 6 -2.19 -47.08 -10.65
C GLU A 6 -3.58 -46.43 -10.54
N ASN A 7 -4.58 -47.14 -10.01
CA ASN A 7 -5.91 -46.56 -9.78
C ASN A 7 -5.95 -45.68 -8.53
N GLU A 8 -5.27 -46.07 -7.45
CA GLU A 8 -5.15 -45.23 -6.25
C GLU A 8 -4.38 -43.95 -6.55
N GLU A 9 -3.29 -44.02 -7.32
CA GLU A 9 -2.45 -42.85 -7.65
C GLU A 9 -3.19 -41.82 -8.55
N LYS A 10 -4.09 -42.28 -9.42
CA LYS A 10 -5.00 -41.42 -10.19
C LYS A 10 -6.05 -40.74 -9.30
N ASP A 11 -6.48 -41.41 -8.23
CA ASP A 11 -7.49 -40.89 -7.31
C ASP A 11 -6.90 -39.81 -6.39
N VAL A 12 -5.70 -40.03 -5.83
CA VAL A 12 -5.01 -38.97 -5.06
C VAL A 12 -4.60 -37.79 -5.93
N THR A 13 -4.18 -37.99 -7.18
CA THR A 13 -3.87 -36.88 -8.08
C THR A 13 -5.12 -36.08 -8.47
N ALA A 14 -6.27 -36.75 -8.67
CA ALA A 14 -7.55 -36.08 -8.87
C ALA A 14 -8.02 -35.31 -7.63
N LEU A 15 -7.84 -35.86 -6.43
CA LEU A 15 -8.10 -35.19 -5.14
C LEU A 15 -7.19 -33.97 -4.93
N LEU A 16 -5.90 -34.09 -5.22
CA LEU A 16 -4.94 -32.98 -5.12
C LEU A 16 -5.23 -31.89 -6.16
N ALA A 17 -5.61 -32.25 -7.39
CA ALA A 17 -5.97 -31.31 -8.43
C ALA A 17 -7.24 -30.54 -8.07
N THR A 18 -8.28 -31.23 -7.56
CA THR A 18 -9.52 -30.59 -7.10
C THR A 18 -9.29 -29.69 -5.89
N GLN A 19 -8.44 -30.11 -4.94
CA GLN A 19 -8.04 -29.28 -3.81
C GLN A 19 -7.27 -28.02 -4.26
N TRP A 20 -6.33 -28.16 -5.20
CA TRP A 20 -5.56 -27.03 -5.75
C TRP A 20 -6.44 -26.07 -6.56
N GLU A 21 -7.40 -26.57 -7.32
CA GLU A 21 -8.38 -25.75 -8.05
C GLU A 21 -9.31 -24.99 -7.09
N ALA A 22 -9.73 -25.61 -5.99
CA ALA A 22 -10.50 -24.95 -4.93
C ALA A 22 -9.68 -23.87 -4.19
N ASP A 23 -8.42 -24.17 -3.85
CA ASP A 23 -7.50 -23.22 -3.22
C ASP A 23 -7.13 -22.06 -4.17
N SER A 24 -7.02 -22.35 -5.47
CA SER A 24 -6.84 -21.34 -6.52
C SER A 24 -8.06 -20.42 -6.66
N HIS A 25 -9.28 -20.96 -6.54
CA HIS A 25 -10.50 -20.16 -6.52
C HIS A 25 -10.61 -19.29 -5.25
N LEU A 26 -10.10 -19.74 -4.10
CA LEU A 26 -9.99 -18.93 -2.87
C LEU A 26 -8.91 -17.84 -2.98
N LEU A 27 -7.84 -18.09 -3.75
CA LEU A 27 -6.80 -17.10 -4.06
C LEU A 27 -7.26 -16.03 -5.07
N TRP A 28 -8.23 -16.34 -5.92
CA TRP A 28 -8.60 -15.54 -7.09
C TRP A 28 -10.02 -14.96 -7.04
N GLN A 29 -10.64 -14.88 -5.86
CA GLN A 29 -11.93 -14.22 -5.69
C GLN A 29 -11.84 -12.74 -6.14
N PRO A 30 -12.79 -12.24 -6.95
CA PRO A 30 -12.77 -10.86 -7.44
C PRO A 30 -12.79 -9.84 -6.30
N GLU A 31 -13.45 -10.15 -5.18
CA GLU A 31 -13.49 -9.34 -3.96
C GLU A 31 -12.11 -9.23 -3.34
N ARG A 32 -11.39 -10.35 -3.18
CA ARG A 32 -10.02 -10.32 -2.63
C ARG A 32 -9.11 -9.44 -3.48
N LYS A 33 -9.21 -9.54 -4.81
CA LYS A 33 -8.45 -8.69 -5.72
C LYS A 33 -8.77 -7.21 -5.57
N LEU A 34 -10.04 -6.87 -5.37
CA LEU A 34 -10.46 -5.52 -5.06
C LEU A 34 -9.76 -5.01 -3.81
N TRP A 35 -9.74 -5.78 -2.72
CA TRP A 35 -9.12 -5.36 -1.46
C TRP A 35 -7.59 -5.25 -1.55
N ILE A 36 -6.95 -6.15 -2.31
CA ILE A 36 -5.52 -6.01 -2.66
C ILE A 36 -5.28 -4.72 -3.45
N ALA A 37 -6.14 -4.38 -4.41
CA ALA A 37 -6.02 -3.16 -5.18
C ALA A 37 -6.21 -1.91 -4.32
N VAL A 38 -7.16 -1.91 -3.38
CA VAL A 38 -7.36 -0.84 -2.39
C VAL A 38 -6.10 -0.66 -1.55
N LEU A 39 -5.56 -1.75 -0.99
CA LEU A 39 -4.35 -1.72 -0.17
C LEU A 39 -3.14 -1.21 -0.98
N THR A 40 -2.95 -1.69 -2.20
CA THR A 40 -1.88 -1.27 -3.10
C THR A 40 -1.98 0.21 -3.46
N THR A 41 -3.21 0.69 -3.70
CA THR A 41 -3.47 2.10 -4.00
C THR A 41 -3.10 2.98 -2.81
N ALA A 42 -3.55 2.61 -1.61
CA ALA A 42 -3.21 3.36 -0.40
C ALA A 42 -1.69 3.37 -0.11
N ILE A 43 -0.99 2.27 -0.38
CA ILE A 43 0.49 2.21 -0.29
C ILE A 43 1.12 3.20 -1.28
N ASN A 44 0.66 3.20 -2.53
CA ASN A 44 1.15 4.12 -3.56
C ASN A 44 0.88 5.57 -3.18
N ASP A 45 -0.29 5.88 -2.64
CA ASP A 45 -0.63 7.22 -2.16
C ASP A 45 0.31 7.65 -1.01
N ALA A 46 0.62 6.75 -0.08
CA ALA A 46 1.49 7.04 1.05
C ALA A 46 2.96 7.27 0.67
N LEU A 47 3.46 6.55 -0.34
CA LEU A 47 4.85 6.60 -0.77
C LEU A 47 5.09 7.59 -1.91
N PHE A 48 4.20 7.61 -2.90
CA PHE A 48 4.39 8.31 -4.18
C PHE A 48 3.33 9.37 -4.48
N GLY A 49 2.31 9.54 -3.62
CA GLY A 49 1.24 10.52 -3.87
C GLY A 49 1.79 11.93 -4.06
N GLU A 50 1.49 12.58 -5.18
CA GLU A 50 2.00 13.92 -5.50
C GLU A 50 1.39 15.00 -4.59
N ASP A 51 0.07 14.90 -4.37
CA ASP A 51 -0.67 15.78 -3.48
C ASP A 51 -0.29 15.54 -2.00
N PRO A 52 0.23 16.55 -1.28
CA PRO A 52 0.62 16.39 0.11
C PRO A 52 -0.52 15.94 1.03
N LEU A 53 -1.77 16.35 0.77
CA LEU A 53 -2.92 15.99 1.59
C LEU A 53 -3.26 14.50 1.44
N THR A 54 -3.32 14.01 0.21
CA THR A 54 -3.54 12.60 -0.12
C THR A 54 -2.45 11.72 0.52
N ARG A 55 -1.18 12.10 0.33
CA ARG A 55 -0.03 11.39 0.90
C ARG A 55 -0.08 11.35 2.44
N GLN A 56 -0.37 12.48 3.08
CA GLN A 56 -0.48 12.54 4.54
C GLN A 56 -1.68 11.74 5.06
N THR A 57 -2.80 11.74 4.35
CA THR A 57 -4.01 11.00 4.71
C THR A 57 -3.75 9.49 4.65
N ALA A 58 -3.15 9.00 3.57
CA ALA A 58 -2.76 7.60 3.43
C ALA A 58 -1.75 7.18 4.51
N ARG A 59 -0.72 8.01 4.79
CA ARG A 59 0.23 7.74 5.88
C ARG A 59 -0.46 7.66 7.25
N ARG A 60 -1.41 8.55 7.53
CA ARG A 60 -2.19 8.52 8.77
C ARG A 60 -3.02 7.25 8.90
N TRP A 61 -3.59 6.77 7.79
CA TRP A 61 -4.35 5.53 7.77
C TRP A 61 -3.49 4.33 8.22
N PHE A 62 -2.25 4.20 7.72
CA PHE A 62 -1.32 3.16 8.20
C PHE A 62 -0.78 3.43 9.60
N LEU A 63 -0.53 4.69 9.97
CA LEU A 63 0.06 5.05 11.26
C LEU A 63 -0.90 4.78 12.42
N HIS A 64 -2.12 5.28 12.33
CA HIS A 64 -3.13 5.07 13.38
C HIS A 64 -3.75 3.69 13.30
N GLY A 65 -3.80 3.10 12.10
CA GLY A 65 -4.53 1.86 11.86
C GLY A 65 -6.02 2.02 12.21
N GLY A 66 -6.65 0.90 12.52
CA GLY A 66 -8.02 0.83 13.02
C GLY A 66 -8.91 -0.08 12.18
N ARG A 67 -10.18 -0.18 12.57
CA ARG A 67 -11.13 -1.18 12.04
C ARG A 67 -11.22 -1.23 10.51
N SER A 68 -11.14 -0.09 9.83
CA SER A 68 -11.19 -0.06 8.36
C SER A 68 -9.92 -0.65 7.73
N PHE A 69 -8.76 -0.43 8.33
CA PHE A 69 -7.50 -1.02 7.90
C PHE A 69 -7.49 -2.53 8.16
N ASP A 70 -7.84 -2.94 9.39
CA ASP A 70 -7.87 -4.35 9.78
C ASP A 70 -8.82 -5.15 8.87
N PHE A 71 -10.02 -4.60 8.62
CA PHE A 71 -11.00 -5.21 7.73
C PHE A 71 -10.49 -5.34 6.29
N VAL A 72 -9.82 -4.33 5.75
CA VAL A 72 -9.23 -4.42 4.40
C VAL A 72 -8.14 -5.48 4.35
N CYS A 73 -7.29 -5.57 5.38
CA CYS A 73 -6.26 -6.59 5.47
C CYS A 73 -6.86 -8.01 5.56
N GLU A 74 -7.87 -8.20 6.41
CA GLU A 74 -8.60 -9.48 6.53
C GLU A 74 -9.21 -9.90 5.19
N LEU A 75 -9.90 -8.98 4.49
CA LEU A 75 -10.52 -9.29 3.19
C LEU A 75 -9.52 -9.49 2.06
N ALA A 76 -8.32 -8.89 2.16
CA ALA A 76 -7.20 -9.17 1.28
C ALA A 76 -6.45 -10.47 1.67
N ASN A 77 -6.82 -11.08 2.79
CA ASN A 77 -6.18 -12.25 3.41
C ASN A 77 -4.70 -11.99 3.76
N PHE A 78 -4.45 -10.84 4.39
CA PHE A 78 -3.18 -10.45 4.96
C PHE A 78 -3.30 -10.23 6.46
N GLU A 79 -2.20 -10.51 7.17
CA GLU A 79 -2.08 -10.21 8.60
C GLU A 79 -1.85 -8.69 8.80
N PRO A 80 -2.74 -7.97 9.50
CA PRO A 80 -2.70 -6.51 9.57
C PRO A 80 -1.41 -5.96 10.17
N GLU A 81 -0.87 -6.57 11.24
CA GLU A 81 0.34 -6.06 11.91
C GLU A 81 1.57 -6.22 11.02
N PHE A 82 1.73 -7.34 10.34
CA PHE A 82 2.81 -7.58 9.41
C PHE A 82 2.81 -6.55 8.29
N VAL A 83 1.66 -6.33 7.65
CA VAL A 83 1.50 -5.35 6.57
C VAL A 83 1.84 -3.96 7.06
N ARG A 84 1.27 -3.56 8.21
CA ARG A 84 1.48 -2.24 8.80
C ARG A 84 2.95 -1.99 9.13
N ASN A 85 3.61 -2.95 9.78
CA ASN A 85 5.02 -2.83 10.15
C ASN A 85 5.92 -2.66 8.92
N LYS A 86 5.67 -3.40 7.84
CA LYS A 86 6.42 -3.28 6.59
C LYS A 86 6.21 -1.91 5.93
N ILE A 87 4.98 -1.44 5.86
CA ILE A 87 4.66 -0.14 5.22
C ILE A 87 5.21 1.02 6.04
N LEU A 88 5.12 0.98 7.37
CA LEU A 88 5.70 2.02 8.23
C LEU A 88 7.23 2.08 8.12
N GLN A 89 7.89 0.93 8.00
CA GLN A 89 9.33 0.90 7.68
C GLN A 89 9.63 1.58 6.34
N ALA A 90 8.85 1.30 5.29
CA ALA A 90 9.01 1.94 3.99
C ALA A 90 8.77 3.45 4.04
N ILE A 91 7.72 3.91 4.73
CA ILE A 91 7.42 5.34 4.91
C ILE A 91 8.55 6.06 5.66
N ASN A 92 9.11 5.43 6.71
CA ASN A 92 10.22 6.00 7.44
C ASN A 92 11.47 6.11 6.56
N ASN A 93 11.77 5.08 5.76
CA ASN A 93 12.89 5.11 4.82
C ASN A 93 12.71 6.18 3.74
N ASP A 94 11.49 6.36 3.23
CA ASP A 94 11.14 7.44 2.30
C ASP A 94 11.35 8.84 2.93
N ALA A 95 10.88 9.02 4.17
CA ALA A 95 11.09 10.27 4.91
C ALA A 95 12.58 10.56 5.14
N LEU A 96 13.39 9.54 5.44
CA LEU A 96 14.84 9.66 5.57
C LEU A 96 15.51 10.02 4.23
N PHE A 97 15.05 9.43 3.12
CA PHE A 97 15.53 9.79 1.78
C PHE A 97 15.20 11.25 1.47
N HIS A 98 13.98 11.70 1.71
CA HIS A 98 13.58 13.10 1.49
C HIS A 98 14.25 14.10 2.44
N ALA A 99 14.55 13.72 3.69
CA ALA A 99 15.27 14.55 4.65
C ALA A 99 16.78 14.65 4.33
N SER A 100 17.36 13.62 3.71
CA SER A 100 18.76 13.61 3.28
C SER A 100 19.01 14.39 1.99
N LEU A 101 17.96 14.67 1.20
CA LEU A 101 18.05 15.62 0.10
C LEU A 101 18.24 17.04 0.66
N PRO A 102 19.21 17.82 0.14
CA PRO A 102 19.40 19.20 0.59
C PRO A 102 18.09 19.96 0.37
N ALA A 103 17.64 20.67 1.43
CA ALA A 103 16.41 21.44 1.42
C ALA A 103 16.30 22.20 0.10
N ARG A 104 15.26 21.88 -0.69
CA ARG A 104 14.96 22.54 -1.97
C ARG A 104 15.01 24.03 -1.69
N ARG A 105 16.07 24.71 -2.14
CA ARG A 105 16.25 26.15 -1.91
C ARG A 105 14.98 26.81 -2.41
N HIS A 106 14.16 27.27 -1.47
CA HIS A 106 12.97 28.04 -1.77
C HIS A 106 13.48 29.23 -2.58
N ARG A 107 13.29 29.23 -3.91
CA ARG A 107 13.63 30.39 -4.72
C ARG A 107 12.87 31.54 -4.09
N GLY A 108 13.64 32.51 -3.58
CA GLY A 108 13.12 33.58 -2.75
C GLY A 108 11.94 34.23 -3.46
N ARG A 109 10.85 34.42 -2.72
CA ARG A 109 9.83 35.38 -3.09
C ARG A 109 10.54 36.75 -3.08
N PRO A 110 10.68 37.47 -4.20
CA PRO A 110 11.28 38.79 -4.14
C PRO A 110 10.42 39.67 -3.24
N ALA A 111 11.04 40.24 -2.21
CA ALA A 111 10.39 41.21 -1.34
C ALA A 111 9.87 42.37 -2.21
N LYS A 112 8.58 42.67 -2.12
CA LYS A 112 8.01 43.84 -2.79
C LYS A 112 8.74 45.09 -2.28
N LEU A 113 9.50 45.74 -3.17
CA LEU A 113 10.01 47.10 -2.97
C LEU A 113 8.82 48.01 -2.70
N LYS A 114 8.73 48.54 -1.48
CA LYS A 114 7.81 49.63 -1.15
C LYS A 114 8.32 50.89 -1.86
N THR A 115 7.65 51.30 -2.91
CA THR A 115 7.80 52.64 -3.49
C THR A 115 7.41 53.67 -2.44
N ALA A 116 8.36 54.54 -2.07
CA ALA A 116 8.13 55.68 -1.22
C ALA A 116 7.37 56.76 -2.01
N ASN A 117 6.15 57.09 -1.59
CA ASN A 117 5.48 58.32 -2.03
C ASN A 117 5.96 59.45 -1.12
N THR A 118 6.86 60.28 -1.64
CA THR A 118 7.13 61.62 -1.10
C THR A 118 6.13 62.56 -1.75
N ILE A 119 5.10 62.98 -1.01
CA ILE A 119 4.29 64.15 -1.36
C ILE A 119 4.83 65.26 -0.47
N SER A 120 5.62 66.18 -1.06
CA SER A 120 5.95 67.46 -0.42
C SER A 120 4.82 68.45 -0.67
N ALA A 121 4.54 69.23 0.38
CA ALA A 121 3.56 70.31 0.45
C ALA A 121 3.93 71.53 -0.41
#